data_AF-A0AA38IBN4-F1
#
_entry.id   AF-A0AA38IBN4-F1
#
_cell.length_a   1.000
_cell.length_b   1.000
_cell.length_c   1.000
_cell.angle_alpha   90.00
_cell.angle_beta   90.00
_cell.angle_gamma   90.00
#
_symmetry.space_group_name_H-M   'P 1'
#
loop_
_entity.id
_entity.type
_entity.pdbx_description
1 polymer ?
#
loop_
_entity_poly.entity_id
_entity_poly.type
_entity_poly.pdbx_seq_one_letter_code
_entity_poly.pdbx_strand_id
1 'polypeptide(L)'
;MAMYTNIERTDMVLIYGEARGNAEEARRIYMERFPQRLAPAAGTFIKNVQHLRDHGTFKPQTQDRGRVRTRRILDVEPPNSSHESLIRRARACLDNNGLHFEQFL
;
A
#
# COMPACT_ATOMS: atom_id res chain seq x y z
N MET A 1 -8.87 -9.52 8.27
CA MET A 1 -7.89 -8.56 8.82
C MET A 1 -8.68 -7.39 9.37
N ALA A 2 -8.50 -6.99 10.63
CA ALA A 2 -9.15 -5.79 11.15
C ALA A 2 -8.83 -4.60 10.22
N MET A 3 -9.85 -3.81 9.89
CA MET A 3 -9.75 -2.68 8.97
C MET A 3 -9.10 -1.49 9.68
N TYR A 4 -7.77 -1.53 9.83
CA TYR A 4 -7.00 -0.40 10.31
C TYR A 4 -6.89 0.67 9.22
N THR A 5 -7.01 1.92 9.62
CA THR A 5 -6.77 3.08 8.75
C THR A 5 -5.28 3.17 8.39
N ASN A 6 -4.95 3.93 7.33
CA ASN A 6 -3.54 4.14 6.97
C ASN A 6 -2.77 4.88 8.07
N ILE A 7 -3.45 5.74 8.84
CA ILE A 7 -2.87 6.45 9.98
C ILE A 7 -2.45 5.42 11.04
N GLU A 8 -3.36 4.55 11.47
CA GLU A 8 -3.07 3.51 12.45
C GLU A 8 -1.98 2.54 11.97
N ARG A 9 -1.99 2.17 10.67
CA ARG A 9 -0.93 1.32 10.11
C ARG A 9 0.43 2.00 10.12
N THR A 10 0.47 3.31 9.88
CA THR A 10 1.71 4.09 9.93
C THR A 10 2.22 4.16 11.37
N ASP A 11 1.33 4.45 12.33
CA ASP A 11 1.66 4.47 13.76
C ASP A 11 2.20 3.12 14.23
N MET A 12 1.63 2.01 13.74
CA MET A 12 2.14 0.66 14.01
C MET A 12 3.56 0.47 13.49
N VAL A 13 3.86 0.90 12.27
CA VAL A 13 5.21 0.76 11.68
C VAL A 13 6.23 1.59 12.45
N LEU A 14 5.88 2.82 12.84
CA LEU A 14 6.74 3.69 13.64
C LEU A 14 7.05 3.07 15.01
N ILE A 15 6.03 2.60 15.72
CA ILE A 15 6.20 1.97 17.04
C ILE A 15 6.97 0.64 16.94
N TYR A 16 6.77 -0.14 15.87
CA TYR A 16 7.56 -1.35 15.65
C TYR A 16 9.04 -1.05 15.40
N GLY A 17 9.34 0.06 14.71
CA GLY A 17 10.71 0.58 14.58
C GLY A 17 11.30 1.01 15.93
N GLU A 18 10.53 1.73 16.74
CA GLU A 18 10.91 2.17 18.09
C GLU A 18 11.21 0.98 19.01
N ALA A 19 10.41 -0.08 18.91
CA ALA A 19 10.58 -1.34 19.62
C ALA A 19 11.73 -2.23 19.07
N ARG A 20 12.56 -1.71 18.16
CA ARG A 20 13.69 -2.42 17.53
C ARG A 20 13.30 -3.75 16.88
N GLY A 21 12.09 -3.83 16.34
CA GLY A 21 11.55 -5.04 15.71
C GLY A 21 10.94 -6.06 16.67
N ASN A 22 10.75 -5.75 17.95
CA ASN A 22 10.01 -6.60 18.88
C ASN A 22 8.50 -6.28 18.81
N ALA A 23 7.71 -7.23 18.32
CA ALA A 23 6.27 -7.05 18.13
C ALA A 23 5.45 -6.99 19.43
N GLU A 24 5.86 -7.69 20.49
CA GLU A 24 5.16 -7.62 21.78
C GLU A 24 5.42 -6.30 22.49
N GLU A 25 6.68 -5.84 22.44
CA GLU A 25 7.03 -4.55 23.01
C GLU A 25 6.37 -3.39 22.22
N ALA A 26 6.33 -3.51 20.89
CA ALA A 26 5.57 -2.58 20.05
C ALA A 26 4.09 -2.54 20.44
N ARG A 27 3.48 -3.68 20.75
CA ARG A 27 2.09 -3.74 21.20
C ARG A 27 1.90 -3.03 22.53
N ARG A 28 2.80 -3.23 23.51
CA ARG A 28 2.76 -2.56 24.81
C ARG A 28 2.82 -1.03 24.64
N ILE A 29 3.82 -0.55 23.89
CA ILE A 29 4.00 0.88 23.61
C ILE A 29 2.78 1.45 22.86
N TYR A 30 2.21 0.71 21.91
CA TYR A 30 1.02 1.14 21.18
C TYR A 30 -0.20 1.31 22.09
N MET A 31 -0.42 0.37 23.02
CA MET A 31 -1.52 0.47 23.99
C MET A 31 -1.33 1.64 24.96
N GLU A 32 -0.10 1.89 25.40
CA GLU A 32 0.23 3.02 26.28
C GLU A 32 0.03 4.36 25.58
N ARG A 33 0.43 4.47 24.30
CA ARG A 33 0.38 5.72 23.53
C ARG A 33 -1.02 6.01 22.98
N PHE A 34 -1.82 4.98 22.70
CA PHE A 34 -3.17 5.10 22.15
C PHE A 34 -4.21 4.31 22.96
N PRO A 35 -4.53 4.75 24.19
CA PRO A 35 -5.47 4.04 25.06
C PRO A 35 -6.91 4.00 24.52
N GLN A 36 -7.26 4.91 23.59
CA GLN A 36 -8.59 5.01 22.97
C GLN A 36 -8.75 4.09 21.74
N ARG A 37 -7.69 3.41 21.29
CA ARG A 37 -7.71 2.56 20.08
C ARG A 37 -7.68 1.08 20.43
N LEU A 38 -8.25 0.25 19.55
CA LEU A 38 -8.17 -1.20 19.66
C LEU A 38 -6.72 -1.66 19.48
N ALA A 39 -6.22 -2.40 20.47
CA ALA A 39 -4.87 -2.95 20.46
C ALA A 39 -4.71 -3.94 19.29
N PRO A 40 -3.79 -3.70 18.34
CA PRO A 40 -3.48 -4.66 17.30
C PRO A 40 -2.77 -5.90 17.87
N ALA A 41 -2.99 -7.05 17.25
CA ALA A 41 -2.19 -8.25 17.53
C ALA A 41 -0.73 -8.03 17.14
N ALA A 42 0.21 -8.63 17.87
CA ALA A 42 1.65 -8.52 17.61
C ALA A 42 2.02 -8.87 16.16
N GLY A 43 1.40 -9.92 15.59
CA GLY A 43 1.62 -10.30 14.20
C GLY A 43 1.17 -9.26 13.16
N THR A 44 0.29 -8.31 13.52
CA THR A 44 -0.16 -7.24 12.62
C THR A 44 0.97 -6.25 12.30
N PHE A 45 1.81 -5.94 13.29
CA PHE A 45 2.97 -5.05 13.11
C PHE A 45 3.94 -5.63 12.08
N ILE A 46 4.29 -6.91 12.25
CA ILE A 46 5.18 -7.64 11.35
C ILE A 46 4.60 -7.66 9.93
N LYS A 47 3.32 -7.99 9.79
CA LYS A 47 2.64 -8.02 8.49
C LYS A 47 2.64 -6.67 7.80
N ASN A 48 2.35 -5.57 8.50
CA ASN A 48 2.37 -4.23 7.90
C ASN A 48 3.75 -3.87 7.38
N VAL A 49 4.81 -4.14 8.15
CA VAL A 49 6.20 -3.86 7.76
C VAL A 49 6.62 -4.74 6.59
N GLN A 50 6.27 -6.03 6.63
CA GLN A 50 6.58 -6.97 5.54
C GLN A 50 5.86 -6.56 4.25
N HIS A 51 4.58 -6.21 4.34
CA HIS A 51 3.79 -5.75 3.20
C HIS A 51 4.37 -4.46 2.59
N LEU A 52 4.85 -3.53 3.42
CA LEU A 52 5.57 -2.35 2.92
C LEU A 52 6.89 -2.70 2.22
N ARG A 53 7.65 -3.67 2.74
CA ARG A 53 8.89 -4.12 2.10
C ARG A 53 8.62 -4.79 0.75
N ASP A 54 7.56 -5.59 0.68
CA ASP A 54 7.25 -6.38 -0.51
C ASP A 54 6.53 -5.56 -1.59
N HIS A 55 5.62 -4.66 -1.20
CA HIS A 55 4.70 -3.99 -2.12
C HIS A 55 4.74 -2.46 -2.06
N GLY A 56 5.44 -1.86 -1.08
CA GLY A 56 5.55 -0.41 -0.92
C GLY A 56 4.25 0.31 -0.53
N THR A 57 3.15 -0.41 -0.25
CA THR A 57 1.84 0.18 0.07
C THR A 57 1.15 -0.53 1.22
N PHE A 58 0.24 0.14 1.94
CA PHE A 58 -0.57 -0.51 3.00
C PHE A 58 -1.83 -1.22 2.48
N LYS A 59 -2.17 -1.06 1.20
CA LYS A 59 -3.37 -1.66 0.62
C LYS A 59 -3.04 -3.10 0.21
N PRO A 60 -3.90 -4.08 0.53
CA PRO A 60 -3.80 -5.37 -0.14
C PRO A 60 -3.91 -5.12 -1.65
N GLN A 61 -3.03 -5.73 -2.43
CA GLN A 61 -3.09 -5.68 -3.88
C GLN A 61 -4.40 -6.36 -4.30
N THR A 62 -5.44 -5.57 -4.54
CA THR A 62 -6.70 -6.03 -5.13
C THR A 62 -6.48 -6.23 -6.64
N GLN A 63 -5.46 -6.98 -7.04
CA GLN A 63 -5.41 -7.54 -8.39
C GLN A 63 -5.97 -8.95 -8.33
N ASP A 64 -7.10 -9.13 -9.00
CA ASP A 64 -7.56 -10.41 -9.52
C ASP A 64 -7.61 -11.60 -8.56
N ARG A 65 -8.55 -11.55 -7.61
CA ARG A 65 -9.25 -12.78 -7.18
C ARG A 65 -10.54 -13.00 -7.98
N GLY A 66 -10.58 -12.49 -9.20
CA GLY A 66 -11.53 -12.90 -10.22
C GLY A 66 -11.12 -14.28 -10.71
N ARG A 67 -11.90 -15.30 -10.33
CA ARG A 67 -11.87 -16.62 -10.95
C ARG A 67 -12.11 -16.45 -12.46
N VAL A 68 -11.04 -16.36 -13.26
CA VAL A 68 -11.16 -16.36 -14.72
C VAL A 68 -11.54 -17.78 -15.14
N ARG A 69 -12.83 -18.02 -15.41
CA ARG A 69 -13.26 -19.22 -16.14
C ARG A 69 -12.55 -19.17 -17.50
N THR A 70 -11.70 -20.16 -17.75
CA THR A 70 -10.99 -20.36 -19.01
C THR A 70 -11.99 -20.36 -20.17
N ARG A 71 -12.06 -19.26 -20.94
CA ARG A 71 -12.59 -19.27 -22.30
C ARG A 71 -11.42 -18.98 -23.23
N ARG A 72 -11.20 -19.93 -24.14
CA ARG A 72 -10.03 -20.05 -25.00
C ARG A 72 -9.78 -18.77 -25.81
N ILE A 73 -8.60 -18.20 -25.62
CA ILE A 73 -7.67 -17.58 -26.58
C ILE A 73 -8.31 -16.80 -27.74
N LEU A 74 -8.17 -15.48 -27.70
CA LEU A 74 -7.76 -14.66 -28.84
C LEU A 74 -6.70 -13.68 -28.30
N ASP A 75 -5.58 -13.57 -28.99
CA ASP A 75 -4.45 -12.72 -28.62
C ASP A 75 -4.93 -11.29 -28.30
N VAL A 76 -4.88 -10.93 -27.03
CA VAL A 76 -5.06 -9.54 -26.59
C VAL A 76 -3.84 -9.21 -25.75
N GLU A 77 -3.05 -8.29 -26.28
CA GLU A 77 -1.92 -7.62 -25.64
C GLU A 77 -2.13 -7.40 -24.13
N PRO A 78 -1.08 -7.60 -23.30
CA PRO A 78 -1.22 -7.49 -21.85
C PRO A 78 -1.65 -6.07 -21.43
N PRO A 79 -2.55 -5.93 -20.44
CA PRO A 79 -3.02 -4.62 -20.00
C PRO A 79 -1.91 -3.88 -19.23
N ASN A 80 -1.28 -2.90 -19.90
CA ASN A 80 -0.28 -1.99 -19.36
C ASN A 80 -0.90 -0.97 -18.37
N SER A 81 -1.44 -1.42 -17.24
CA SER A 81 -2.38 -0.60 -16.45
C SER A 81 -1.77 0.39 -15.43
N SER A 82 -0.48 0.74 -15.48
CA SER A 82 0.07 1.78 -14.58
C SER A 82 1.26 2.53 -15.15
N HIS A 83 2.07 1.87 -15.97
CA HIS A 83 3.22 2.50 -16.61
C HIS A 83 2.79 3.40 -17.79
N GLU A 84 1.74 2.99 -18.52
CA GLU A 84 1.26 3.71 -19.70
C GLU A 84 0.57 5.04 -19.34
N SER A 85 -0.13 5.10 -18.21
CA SER A 85 -0.77 6.34 -17.74
C SER A 85 0.27 7.38 -17.32
N LEU A 86 1.38 6.96 -16.70
CA LEU A 86 2.50 7.83 -16.35
C LEU A 86 3.28 8.28 -17.59
N ILE A 87 3.56 7.38 -18.54
CA ILE A 87 4.22 7.73 -19.80
C ILE A 87 3.37 8.71 -20.61
N ARG A 88 2.06 8.48 -20.68
CA ARG A 88 1.12 9.37 -21.39
C ARG A 88 1.07 10.76 -20.76
N ARG A 89 1.05 10.84 -19.42
CA ARG A 89 1.10 12.11 -18.69
C ARG A 89 2.44 12.82 -18.87
N ALA A 90 3.55 12.09 -18.82
CA ALA A 90 4.89 12.64 -19.03
C ALA A 90 5.07 13.19 -20.46
N ARG A 91 4.58 12.47 -21.47
CA ARG A 91 4.60 12.94 -22.87
C ARG A 91 3.74 14.18 -23.07
N ALA A 92 2.52 14.20 -22.52
CA ALA A 92 1.65 15.38 -22.61
C ALA A 92 2.25 16.62 -21.93
N CYS A 93 3.01 16.46 -20.84
CA CYS A 93 3.74 17.57 -20.21
C CYS A 93 4.88 18.10 -21.10
N LEU A 94 5.60 17.21 -21.79
CA LEU A 94 6.69 17.59 -22.69
C LEU A 94 6.16 18.30 -23.96
N ASP A 95 5.02 17.87 -24.48
CA ASP A 95 4.37 18.47 -25.66
C ASP A 95 3.78 19.87 -25.39
N ASN A 96 3.56 20.23 -24.12
CA ASN A 96 3.02 21.53 -23.70
C ASN A 96 4.07 22.43 -22.98
N ASN A 97 5.36 22.24 -23.27
CA ASN A 97 6.48 23.00 -22.69
C ASN A 97 6.53 23.02 -21.14
N GLY A 98 5.94 22.03 -20.47
CA GLY A 98 6.02 21.88 -19.01
C GLY A 98 5.20 22.88 -18.18
N LEU A 99 4.33 23.69 -18.79
CA LEU A 99 3.44 24.59 -18.06
C LEU A 99 2.14 23.86 -17.72
N HIS A 100 1.79 23.80 -16.42
CA HIS A 100 0.63 23.09 -15.82
C HIS A 100 0.81 21.62 -15.45
N PHE A 101 1.82 21.32 -14.62
CA PHE A 101 1.94 20.01 -13.95
C PHE A 101 0.81 19.73 -12.94
N GLU A 102 0.14 20.75 -12.41
CA GLU A 102 -0.88 20.61 -11.34
C GLU A 102 -2.23 20.04 -11.82
N GLN A 103 -2.50 20.01 -13.13
CA GLN A 103 -3.76 19.47 -13.67
C GLN A 103 -3.73 17.95 -13.92
N PHE A 104 -2.56 17.32 -13.76
CA PHE A 104 -2.34 15.91 -14.14
C PHE A 104 -1.95 14.98 -12.96
N LEU A 105 -2.00 15.48 -11.72
CA LEU A 105 -1.93 14.68 -10.49
C LEU A 105 -3.34 14.25 -10.07
#